data_AF-A0A3B9AIT8-F1
#
_entry.id   AF-A0A3B9AIT8-F1
#
_cell.length_a   1.000
_cell.length_b   1.000
_cell.length_c   1.000
_cell.angle_alpha   90.00
_cell.angle_beta   90.00
_cell.angle_gamma   90.00
#
_symmetry.space_group_name_H-M   'P 1'
#
loop_
_entity.id
_entity.type
_entity.pdbx_description
1 polymer ?
#
loop_
_entity_poly.entity_id
_entity_poly.type
_entity_poly.pdbx_seq_one_letter_code
_entity_poly.pdbx_strand_id
1 'polypeptide(L)'
;MPDQLGNSLNVSTMAMQLCPNCAADIIPGSKFCNRCGDKISERTKPCPACQEQSPLTSVFCHHCGFHFEGRKGRVEKRYEPIFPLDFDPGTLTEQVKALFFRSLRRRVEEEHNPERYSDYVERFYQSGFREIYELRAEQIAEDALIQWRRFGSEGLPEIDQRIGRSFDGLLDFFIIQYCPDLNGVILPPAILKYEKAQYGKADLGSMIRDFLDFDREQEVFYFDFISMRGELLSNACKSFLFAERQEKVFFISDLSLKGTCKEGFALTDQAIYWRAPFDKARKCAYKEIREVKKHKDWITINNHFFTANPSLNLKLLKLLKKLYGWHQPVYVKKEAEEMKA
;
A
#
# COMPACT_ATOMS: atom_id res chain seq x y z
N MET A 1 -23.72 -49.49 26.21
CA MET A 1 -25.13 -49.07 26.29
C MET A 1 -25.21 -47.93 27.30
N PRO A 2 -25.96 -46.86 27.02
CA PRO A 2 -25.39 -45.52 26.92
C PRO A 2 -26.03 -44.51 27.87
N ASP A 3 -25.26 -43.50 28.29
CA ASP A 3 -25.81 -42.20 28.69
C ASP A 3 -25.81 -41.29 27.46
N GLN A 4 -27.00 -41.05 26.92
CA GLN A 4 -27.24 -40.15 25.80
C GLN A 4 -27.73 -38.78 26.26
N LEU A 5 -27.01 -37.76 25.79
CA LEU A 5 -27.50 -36.60 25.01
C LEU A 5 -28.67 -35.75 25.57
N GLY A 6 -28.43 -34.44 25.68
CA GLY A 6 -29.52 -33.46 25.73
C GLY A 6 -29.12 -32.00 25.99
N ASN A 7 -28.55 -31.34 24.98
CA ASN A 7 -28.29 -29.89 24.86
C ASN A 7 -29.40 -28.96 25.43
N SER A 8 -29.01 -27.80 25.98
CA SER A 8 -29.47 -26.50 25.46
C SER A 8 -28.76 -25.27 26.06
N LEU A 9 -28.07 -24.54 25.17
CA LEU A 9 -28.05 -23.08 25.03
C LEU A 9 -27.64 -22.22 26.24
N ASN A 10 -26.35 -21.84 26.28
CA ASN A 10 -25.87 -20.73 27.10
C ASN A 10 -26.05 -19.40 26.34
N VAL A 11 -27.22 -18.79 26.48
CA VAL A 11 -27.50 -17.44 25.97
C VAL A 11 -26.82 -16.45 26.92
N SER A 12 -25.84 -15.71 26.41
CA SER A 12 -25.21 -14.59 27.11
C SER A 12 -26.28 -13.56 27.46
N THR A 13 -26.63 -13.46 28.73
CA THR A 13 -27.54 -12.47 29.29
C THR A 13 -26.89 -11.09 29.22
N MET A 14 -27.30 -10.27 28.26
CA MET A 14 -27.15 -8.82 28.38
C MET A 14 -27.94 -8.40 29.62
N ALA A 15 -27.25 -7.89 30.64
CA ALA A 15 -27.89 -7.37 31.84
C ALA A 15 -28.73 -6.14 31.46
N MET A 16 -30.05 -6.33 31.32
CA MET A 16 -31.03 -5.26 31.17
C MET A 16 -30.93 -4.35 32.40
N GLN A 17 -30.62 -3.07 32.15
CA GLN A 17 -30.49 -2.07 33.20
C GLN A 17 -31.81 -1.31 33.32
N LEU A 18 -32.50 -1.45 34.45
CA LEU A 18 -33.78 -0.79 34.71
C LEU A 18 -33.57 0.61 35.29
N CYS A 19 -34.43 1.56 34.93
CA CYS A 19 -34.46 2.89 35.51
C CYS A 19 -34.80 2.81 37.01
N PRO A 20 -34.00 3.42 37.92
CA PRO A 20 -34.27 3.35 39.35
C PRO A 20 -35.55 4.12 39.78
N ASN A 21 -36.06 5.02 38.94
CA ASN A 21 -37.26 5.80 39.25
C ASN A 21 -38.55 5.17 38.69
N CYS A 22 -38.57 4.76 37.41
CA CYS A 22 -39.79 4.23 36.78
C CYS A 22 -39.73 2.76 36.39
N ALA A 23 -38.62 2.07 36.70
CA ALA A 23 -38.36 0.68 36.34
C ALA A 23 -38.50 0.33 34.85
N ALA A 24 -38.45 1.32 33.96
CA ALA A 24 -38.43 1.08 32.51
C ALA A 24 -37.03 0.64 32.04
N ASP A 25 -36.99 -0.15 30.97
CA ASP A 25 -35.75 -0.55 30.31
C ASP A 25 -34.98 0.68 29.81
N ILE A 26 -33.73 0.81 30.22
CA ILE A 26 -32.85 1.87 29.77
C ILE A 26 -32.24 1.45 28.43
N ILE A 27 -32.40 2.30 27.42
CA ILE A 27 -31.68 2.16 26.15
C ILE A 27 -30.17 2.39 26.41
N PRO A 28 -29.28 1.45 26.05
CA PRO A 28 -27.84 1.58 26.27
C PRO A 28 -27.28 2.92 25.74
N GLY A 29 -26.51 3.64 26.58
CA GLY A 29 -25.93 4.94 26.23
C GLY A 29 -26.86 6.16 26.41
N SER A 30 -28.07 5.98 26.95
CA SER A 30 -28.99 7.11 27.22
C SER A 30 -28.62 7.86 28.50
N LYS A 31 -28.48 9.19 28.41
CA LYS A 31 -28.24 10.09 29.55
C LYS A 31 -29.47 10.30 30.43
N PHE A 32 -30.66 10.06 29.87
CA PHE A 32 -31.95 10.21 30.53
C PHE A 32 -32.83 9.00 30.24
N CYS A 33 -33.69 8.62 31.17
CA CYS A 33 -34.68 7.59 30.95
C CYS A 33 -35.65 8.05 29.85
N ASN A 34 -35.80 7.22 28.82
CA ASN A 34 -36.72 7.43 27.70
C ASN A 34 -38.20 7.49 28.12
N ARG A 35 -38.54 7.03 29.33
CA ARG A 35 -39.92 7.00 29.84
C ARG A 35 -40.23 8.12 30.83
N CYS A 36 -39.42 8.31 31.87
CA CYS A 36 -39.70 9.31 32.92
C CYS A 36 -38.80 10.56 32.86
N GLY A 37 -37.80 10.60 31.99
CA GLY A 37 -36.89 11.75 31.86
C GLY A 37 -35.81 11.85 32.95
N ASP A 38 -35.77 10.94 33.92
CA ASP A 38 -34.76 10.99 34.98
C ASP A 38 -33.35 10.76 34.47
N LYS A 39 -32.40 11.49 35.06
CA LYS A 39 -30.99 11.39 34.71
C LYS A 39 -30.42 10.07 35.19
N ILE A 40 -29.84 9.32 34.28
CA ILE A 40 -29.21 8.03 34.59
C ILE A 40 -27.73 8.30 34.83
N SER A 41 -27.21 7.86 35.98
CA SER A 41 -25.78 7.95 36.27
C SER A 41 -25.01 7.04 35.31
N GLU A 42 -24.39 7.63 34.27
CA GLU A 42 -23.50 6.92 33.35
C GLU A 42 -22.37 6.27 34.15
N ARG A 43 -22.35 4.94 34.16
CA ARG A 43 -21.23 4.18 34.74
C ARG A 43 -20.01 4.35 33.82
N THR A 44 -18.89 4.74 34.40
CA THR A 44 -17.62 4.95 33.70
C THR A 44 -16.67 3.77 33.92
N LYS A 45 -15.75 3.58 32.97
CA LYS A 45 -14.59 2.68 33.05
C LYS A 45 -13.30 3.50 32.95
N PRO A 46 -12.25 3.19 33.73
CA PRO A 46 -10.95 3.82 33.56
C PRO A 46 -10.28 3.34 32.27
N CYS A 47 -9.62 4.25 31.56
CA CYS A 47 -8.82 3.92 30.38
C CYS A 47 -7.50 3.25 30.79
N PRO A 48 -7.11 2.08 30.26
CA PRO A 48 -5.84 1.44 30.61
C PRO A 48 -4.61 2.25 30.15
N ALA A 49 -4.73 3.03 29.06
CA ALA A 49 -3.62 3.81 28.51
C ALA A 49 -3.33 5.14 29.25
N CYS A 50 -4.37 5.88 29.66
CA CYS A 50 -4.21 7.20 30.28
C CYS A 50 -4.91 7.35 31.63
N GLN A 51 -5.52 6.28 32.15
CA GLN A 51 -6.24 6.19 33.44
C GLN A 51 -7.49 7.09 33.58
N GLU A 52 -7.76 7.95 32.59
CA GLU A 52 -8.93 8.83 32.56
C GLU A 52 -10.24 8.05 32.42
N GLN A 53 -11.32 8.57 33.01
CA GLN A 53 -12.63 7.92 33.00
C GLN A 53 -13.29 8.07 31.61
N SER A 54 -13.82 6.98 31.06
CA SER A 54 -14.63 6.99 29.84
C SER A 54 -15.95 6.27 30.07
N PRO A 55 -17.06 6.64 29.41
CA PRO A 55 -18.31 5.89 29.52
C PRO A 55 -18.10 4.39 29.22
N LEU A 56 -18.78 3.50 29.97
CA LEU A 56 -18.65 2.04 29.77
C LEU A 56 -18.92 1.61 28.32
N THR A 57 -19.84 2.29 27.64
CA THR A 57 -20.24 2.04 26.25
C THR A 57 -19.28 2.61 25.21
N SER A 58 -18.33 3.47 25.61
CA SER A 58 -17.38 4.06 24.66
C SER A 58 -16.45 2.98 24.10
N VAL A 59 -16.40 2.88 22.78
CA VAL A 59 -15.48 2.01 22.04
C VAL A 59 -14.05 2.57 22.11
N PHE A 60 -13.90 3.89 22.22
CA PHE A 60 -12.64 4.60 22.34
C PHE A 60 -12.59 5.47 23.60
N CYS A 61 -11.42 5.67 24.19
CA CYS A 61 -11.22 6.65 25.25
C CYS A 61 -11.40 8.06 24.68
N HIS A 62 -12.27 8.87 25.29
CA HIS A 62 -12.54 10.24 24.84
C HIS A 62 -11.37 11.21 25.11
N HIS A 63 -10.39 10.81 25.93
CA HIS A 63 -9.23 11.64 26.26
C HIS A 63 -8.01 11.33 25.40
N CYS A 64 -7.68 10.04 25.21
CA CYS A 64 -6.47 9.63 24.50
C CYS A 64 -6.72 8.81 23.22
N GLY A 65 -7.98 8.46 22.90
CA GLY A 65 -8.34 7.68 21.70
C GLY A 65 -8.10 6.17 21.79
N PHE A 66 -7.71 5.63 22.95
CA PHE A 66 -7.47 4.19 23.14
C PHE A 66 -8.73 3.34 22.89
N HIS A 67 -8.64 2.29 22.07
CA HIS A 67 -9.77 1.43 21.72
C HIS A 67 -9.99 0.30 22.77
N PHE A 68 -11.12 0.31 23.48
CA PHE A 68 -11.41 -0.63 24.58
C PHE A 68 -11.71 -2.06 24.11
N GLU A 69 -12.19 -2.24 22.89
CA GLU A 69 -12.56 -3.55 22.32
C GLU A 69 -11.58 -4.01 21.24
N GLY A 70 -10.28 -3.79 21.45
CA GLY A 70 -9.23 -4.44 20.66
C GLY A 70 -9.31 -5.96 20.85
N ARG A 71 -10.11 -6.63 20.01
CA ARG A 71 -10.24 -8.09 19.81
C ARG A 71 -9.82 -8.98 21.00
N LYS A 72 -10.78 -9.29 21.88
CA LYS A 72 -10.71 -10.55 22.62
C LYS A 72 -11.01 -11.71 21.68
N GLY A 73 -10.00 -12.51 21.37
CA GLY A 73 -10.19 -13.87 20.86
C GLY A 73 -9.72 -14.11 19.43
N ARG A 74 -8.42 -14.24 19.27
CA ARG A 74 -7.74 -15.30 18.51
C ARG A 74 -6.33 -15.36 19.06
N VAL A 75 -5.74 -16.55 19.15
CA VAL A 75 -4.29 -16.69 19.32
C VAL A 75 -3.68 -16.13 18.02
N GLU A 76 -3.55 -14.82 17.94
CA GLU A 76 -3.03 -14.12 16.75
C GLU A 76 -1.52 -14.36 16.73
N LYS A 77 -1.02 -14.90 15.61
CA LYS A 77 0.41 -14.85 15.26
C LYS A 77 0.88 -13.42 15.59
N ARG A 78 1.80 -13.26 16.55
CA ARG A 78 2.39 -11.95 16.85
C ARG A 78 2.90 -11.37 15.53
N TYR A 79 2.59 -10.11 15.27
CA TYR A 79 3.11 -9.40 14.10
C TYR A 79 4.64 -9.46 14.12
N GLU A 80 5.23 -9.94 13.03
CA GLU A 80 6.68 -9.91 12.85
C GLU A 80 7.05 -8.58 12.17
N PRO A 81 7.87 -7.72 12.82
CA PRO A 81 8.22 -6.43 12.27
C PRO A 81 9.12 -6.57 11.03
N ILE A 82 8.80 -5.81 9.99
CA ILE A 82 9.59 -5.64 8.77
C ILE A 82 10.88 -4.87 9.09
N PHE A 83 10.76 -3.83 9.92
CA PHE A 83 11.85 -3.00 10.41
C PHE A 83 12.08 -3.31 11.90
N PRO A 84 12.92 -4.30 12.23
CA PRO A 84 13.20 -4.63 13.62
C PRO A 84 13.95 -3.47 14.27
N LEU A 85 13.39 -2.93 15.34
CA LEU A 85 13.91 -1.84 16.15
C LEU A 85 13.84 -2.22 17.63
N ASP A 86 14.86 -1.87 18.41
CA ASP A 86 14.85 -2.05 19.87
C ASP A 86 14.11 -0.93 20.62
N PHE A 87 13.83 0.18 19.93
CA PHE A 87 13.22 1.40 20.47
C PHE A 87 13.97 2.05 21.65
N ASP A 88 15.28 1.81 21.77
CA ASP A 88 16.16 2.58 22.66
C ASP A 88 16.42 3.97 22.06
N PRO A 89 16.03 5.06 22.75
CA PRO A 89 16.25 6.42 22.26
C PRO A 89 17.72 6.74 21.91
N GLY A 90 18.69 6.09 22.56
CA GLY A 90 20.11 6.33 22.33
C GLY A 90 20.66 5.74 21.02
N THR A 91 19.98 4.73 20.45
CA THR A 91 20.47 3.98 19.27
C THR A 91 19.48 3.98 18.11
N LEU A 92 18.25 4.45 18.32
CA LEU A 92 17.15 4.31 17.36
C LEU A 92 17.44 4.98 16.01
N THR A 93 18.00 6.18 16.02
CA THR A 93 18.37 6.91 14.80
C THR A 93 19.38 6.12 13.96
N GLU A 94 20.40 5.53 14.59
CA GLU A 94 21.40 4.73 13.88
C GLU A 94 20.81 3.41 13.33
N GLN A 95 19.85 2.81 14.03
CA GLN A 95 19.10 1.66 13.51
C GLN A 95 18.26 2.04 12.28
N VAL A 96 17.56 3.18 12.32
CA VAL A 96 16.83 3.71 11.16
C VAL A 96 17.78 3.96 9.98
N LYS A 97 18.97 4.50 10.24
CA LYS A 97 20.02 4.68 9.23
C LYS A 97 20.44 3.36 8.59
N ALA A 98 20.75 2.35 9.40
CA ALA A 98 21.11 1.03 8.90
C ALA A 98 19.99 0.38 8.07
N LEU A 99 18.74 0.49 8.53
CA LEU A 99 17.58 -0.05 7.83
C LEU A 99 17.32 0.63 6.48
N PHE A 100 17.60 1.93 6.36
CA PHE A 100 17.51 2.62 5.08
C PHE A 100 18.49 2.04 4.05
N PHE A 101 19.75 1.79 4.43
CA PHE A 101 20.72 1.19 3.50
C PHE A 101 20.37 -0.25 3.12
N ARG A 102 19.71 -0.99 4.02
CA ARG A 102 19.10 -2.29 3.68
C ARG A 102 17.98 -2.11 2.65
N SER A 103 17.12 -1.11 2.80
CA SER A 103 16.07 -0.80 1.81
C SER A 103 16.64 -0.29 0.48
N LEU A 104 17.71 0.52 0.50
CA LEU A 104 18.42 0.95 -0.69
C LEU A 104 18.99 -0.24 -1.45
N ARG A 105 19.69 -1.15 -0.76
CA ARG A 105 20.23 -2.38 -1.35
C ARG A 105 19.14 -3.17 -2.06
N ARG A 106 18.05 -3.45 -1.34
CA ARG A 106 16.89 -4.15 -1.88
C ARG A 106 16.31 -3.44 -3.11
N ARG A 107 16.21 -2.12 -3.08
CA ARG A 107 15.69 -1.32 -4.20
C ARG A 107 16.60 -1.43 -5.43
N VAL A 108 17.92 -1.37 -5.24
CA VAL A 108 18.89 -1.52 -6.33
C VAL A 108 18.83 -2.93 -6.93
N GLU A 109 18.72 -3.95 -6.07
CA GLU A 109 18.59 -5.36 -6.49
C GLU A 109 17.30 -5.62 -7.27
N GLU A 110 16.18 -5.07 -6.82
CA GLU A 110 14.87 -5.28 -7.44
C GLU A 110 14.62 -4.42 -8.69
N GLU A 111 15.21 -3.23 -8.79
CA GLU A 111 14.81 -2.23 -9.79
C GLU A 111 15.96 -1.75 -10.69
N HIS A 112 17.22 -1.88 -10.27
CA HIS A 112 18.38 -1.31 -10.96
C HIS A 112 19.46 -2.38 -11.23
N ASN A 113 20.72 -1.99 -11.42
CA ASN A 113 21.84 -2.91 -11.57
C ASN A 113 22.46 -3.22 -10.19
N PRO A 114 22.36 -4.46 -9.67
CA PRO A 114 22.93 -4.86 -8.38
C PRO A 114 24.43 -4.61 -8.26
N GLU A 115 25.17 -4.75 -9.37
CA GLU A 115 26.64 -4.57 -9.39
C GLU A 115 27.05 -3.12 -9.08
N ARG A 116 26.14 -2.17 -9.25
CA ARG A 116 26.38 -0.74 -9.00
C ARG A 116 25.99 -0.30 -7.60
N TYR A 117 25.63 -1.22 -6.70
CA TYR A 117 25.21 -0.85 -5.35
C TYR A 117 26.25 0.02 -4.61
N SER A 118 27.55 -0.27 -4.78
CA SER A 118 28.63 0.56 -4.23
C SER A 118 28.57 2.00 -4.74
N ASP A 119 28.29 2.20 -6.03
CA ASP A 119 28.19 3.53 -6.65
C ASP A 119 27.02 4.33 -6.04
N TYR A 120 25.89 3.67 -5.76
CA TYR A 120 24.75 4.32 -5.08
C TYR A 120 25.12 4.74 -3.66
N VAL A 121 25.84 3.89 -2.91
CA VAL A 121 26.30 4.23 -1.55
C VAL A 121 27.31 5.38 -1.59
N GLU A 122 28.25 5.38 -2.53
CA GLU A 122 29.20 6.47 -2.72
C GLU A 122 28.47 7.78 -3.08
N ARG A 123 27.51 7.73 -4.02
CA ARG A 123 26.70 8.89 -4.41
C ARG A 123 25.89 9.44 -3.24
N PHE A 124 25.38 8.57 -2.35
CA PHE A 124 24.70 9.01 -1.14
C PHE A 124 25.62 9.89 -0.29
N TYR A 125 26.86 9.46 -0.01
CA TYR A 125 27.78 10.19 0.87
C TYR A 125 28.36 11.46 0.24
N GLN A 126 28.48 11.49 -1.09
CA GLN A 126 29.06 12.62 -1.83
C GLN A 126 28.05 13.69 -2.26
N SER A 127 26.75 13.41 -2.14
CA SER A 127 25.70 14.32 -2.61
C SER A 127 25.02 15.06 -1.47
N GLY A 128 24.39 16.20 -1.81
CA GLY A 128 23.56 17.00 -0.90
C GLY A 128 22.31 16.28 -0.36
N PHE A 129 22.06 15.03 -0.80
CA PHE A 129 21.02 14.19 -0.23
C PHE A 129 21.34 13.79 1.21
N ARG A 130 22.62 13.66 1.55
CA ARG A 130 23.06 13.20 2.87
C ARG A 130 22.51 14.09 3.98
N GLU A 131 22.62 15.41 3.85
CA GLU A 131 22.16 16.36 4.87
C GLU A 131 20.63 16.33 5.00
N ILE A 132 19.92 16.19 3.88
CA ILE A 132 18.46 16.02 3.87
C ILE A 132 18.10 14.72 4.61
N TYR A 133 18.83 13.64 4.31
CA TYR A 133 18.58 12.34 4.89
C TYR A 133 18.87 12.31 6.40
N GLU A 134 19.95 12.94 6.88
CA GLU A 134 20.29 13.01 8.30
C GLU A 134 19.13 13.56 9.14
N LEU A 135 18.55 14.70 8.71
CA LEU A 135 17.38 15.30 9.36
C LEU A 135 16.14 14.40 9.27
N ARG A 136 15.93 13.74 8.14
CA ARG A 136 14.75 12.87 7.93
C ARG A 136 14.85 11.57 8.72
N ALA A 137 16.04 11.01 8.89
CA ALA A 137 16.27 9.82 9.70
C ALA A 137 15.96 10.07 11.18
N GLU A 138 16.37 11.23 11.71
CA GLU A 138 16.01 11.65 13.07
C GLU A 138 14.49 11.77 13.25
N GLN A 139 13.80 12.44 12.31
CA GLN A 139 12.34 12.57 12.35
C GLN A 139 11.62 11.22 12.32
N ILE A 140 12.09 10.29 11.47
CA ILE A 140 11.52 8.93 11.39
C ILE A 140 11.72 8.18 12.70
N ALA A 141 12.90 8.28 13.31
CA ALA A 141 13.21 7.66 14.60
C ALA A 141 12.33 8.23 15.72
N GLU A 142 12.19 9.55 15.80
CA GLU A 142 11.33 10.22 16.78
C GLU A 142 9.86 9.81 16.62
N ASP A 143 9.33 9.84 15.39
CA ASP A 143 7.96 9.42 15.10
C ASP A 143 7.73 7.95 15.50
N ALA A 144 8.66 7.05 15.17
CA ALA A 144 8.58 5.64 15.55
C ALA A 144 8.58 5.46 17.07
N LEU A 145 9.43 6.19 17.79
CA LEU A 145 9.51 6.16 19.25
C LEU A 145 8.24 6.67 19.91
N ILE A 146 7.64 7.75 19.40
CA ILE A 146 6.37 8.30 19.89
C ILE A 146 5.25 7.25 19.74
N GLN A 147 5.16 6.60 18.58
CA GLN A 147 4.16 5.54 18.36
C GLN A 147 4.41 4.35 19.28
N TRP A 148 5.66 3.91 19.42
CA TRP A 148 6.03 2.80 20.30
C TRP A 148 5.70 3.10 21.76
N ARG A 149 6.03 4.29 22.27
CA ARG A 149 5.70 4.69 23.65
C ARG A 149 4.19 4.72 23.91
N ARG A 150 3.39 5.02 22.90
CA ARG A 150 1.93 5.13 23.02
C ARG A 150 1.21 3.79 22.88
N PHE A 151 1.68 2.92 22.00
CA PHE A 151 0.95 1.71 21.59
C PHE A 151 1.74 0.40 21.79
N GLY A 152 3.02 0.48 22.15
CA GLY A 152 3.90 -0.68 22.30
C GLY A 152 3.88 -1.59 21.08
N SER A 153 3.86 -2.90 21.32
CA SER A 153 3.84 -3.91 20.27
C SER A 153 2.61 -3.85 19.35
N GLU A 154 1.48 -3.29 19.80
CA GLU A 154 0.29 -3.15 18.97
C GLU A 154 0.48 -2.08 17.88
N GLY A 155 1.40 -1.13 18.08
CA GLY A 155 1.74 -0.09 17.11
C GLY A 155 2.71 -0.52 16.01
N LEU A 156 3.36 -1.67 16.13
CA LEU A 156 4.39 -2.13 15.19
C LEU A 156 3.96 -2.11 13.71
N PRO A 157 2.74 -2.56 13.33
CA PRO A 157 2.32 -2.52 11.93
C PRO A 157 2.20 -1.10 11.36
N GLU A 158 1.77 -0.14 12.18
CA GLU A 158 1.66 1.26 11.77
C GLU A 158 3.05 1.90 11.69
N ILE A 159 3.94 1.59 12.65
CA ILE A 159 5.34 2.02 12.64
C ILE A 159 6.02 1.54 11.35
N ASP A 160 5.90 0.25 11.03
CA ASP A 160 6.49 -0.32 9.81
C ASP A 160 5.93 0.32 8.54
N GLN A 161 4.61 0.56 8.49
CA GLN A 161 3.99 1.25 7.36
C GLN A 161 4.53 2.68 7.19
N ARG A 162 4.72 3.42 8.29
CA ARG A 162 5.23 4.81 8.26
C ARG A 162 6.70 4.86 7.87
N ILE A 163 7.53 3.97 8.41
CA ILE A 163 8.94 3.83 8.03
C ILE A 163 9.05 3.47 6.56
N GLY A 164 8.30 2.44 6.12
CA GLY A 164 8.29 1.99 4.73
C GLY A 164 7.93 3.10 3.75
N ARG A 165 6.84 3.84 4.00
CA ARG A 165 6.45 5.00 3.18
C ARG A 165 7.51 6.08 3.14
N SER A 166 8.14 6.38 4.28
CA SER A 166 9.19 7.40 4.36
C SER A 166 10.44 6.97 3.58
N PHE A 167 10.83 5.71 3.70
CA PHE A 167 11.96 5.16 2.94
C PHE A 167 11.67 5.12 1.44
N ASP A 168 10.47 4.69 1.02
CA ASP A 168 10.11 4.69 -0.40
C ASP A 168 10.22 6.09 -1.02
N GLY A 169 9.72 7.12 -0.33
CA GLY A 169 9.81 8.51 -0.77
C GLY A 169 11.25 9.03 -0.83
N LEU A 170 12.04 8.78 0.22
CA LEU A 170 13.45 9.15 0.28
C LEU A 170 14.28 8.44 -0.81
N LEU A 171 14.02 7.15 -1.04
CA LEU A 171 14.69 6.38 -2.08
C LEU A 171 14.33 6.87 -3.48
N ASP A 172 13.05 7.12 -3.75
CA ASP A 172 12.64 7.69 -5.05
C ASP A 172 13.28 9.06 -5.26
N PHE A 173 13.28 9.94 -4.26
CA PHE A 173 13.91 11.26 -4.35
C PHE A 173 15.41 11.14 -4.62
N PHE A 174 16.12 10.30 -3.84
CA PHE A 174 17.54 10.05 -4.02
C PHE A 174 17.87 9.53 -5.42
N ILE A 175 17.20 8.44 -5.84
CA ILE A 175 17.48 7.76 -7.10
C ILE A 175 17.22 8.67 -8.30
N ILE A 176 16.15 9.47 -8.26
CA ILE A 176 15.73 10.29 -9.38
C ILE A 176 16.56 11.58 -9.49
N GLN A 177 16.79 12.26 -8.36
CA GLN A 177 17.46 13.56 -8.36
C GLN A 177 18.99 13.44 -8.34
N TYR A 178 19.51 12.43 -7.64
CA TYR A 178 20.94 12.33 -7.36
C TYR A 178 21.62 11.18 -8.08
N CYS A 179 20.89 10.21 -8.66
CA CYS A 179 21.47 9.04 -9.33
C CYS A 179 21.04 8.84 -10.80
N PRO A 180 20.71 9.87 -11.61
CA PRO A 180 20.18 9.65 -12.95
C PRO A 180 21.14 8.88 -13.87
N ASP A 181 22.46 9.09 -13.74
CA ASP A 181 23.52 8.40 -14.46
C ASP A 181 23.76 6.95 -13.97
N LEU A 182 23.26 6.60 -12.78
CA LEU A 182 23.39 5.25 -12.24
C LEU A 182 22.31 4.30 -12.76
N ASN A 183 21.11 4.84 -13.04
CA ASN A 183 19.87 4.08 -13.19
C ASN A 183 19.72 3.30 -14.51
N GLY A 184 20.50 3.65 -15.55
CA GLY A 184 20.38 3.10 -16.91
C GLY A 184 19.12 3.55 -17.67
N VAL A 185 18.06 3.93 -16.97
CA VAL A 185 16.80 4.50 -17.48
C VAL A 185 16.54 5.82 -16.76
N ILE A 186 16.14 6.85 -17.51
CA ILE A 186 15.73 8.13 -16.96
C ILE A 186 14.34 7.99 -16.33
N LEU A 187 14.26 8.27 -15.04
CA LEU A 187 13.01 8.36 -14.31
C LEU A 187 12.55 9.81 -14.25
N PRO A 188 11.30 10.14 -14.64
CA PRO A 188 10.85 11.52 -14.69
C PRO A 188 10.72 12.14 -13.29
N PRO A 189 11.31 13.33 -13.01
CA PRO A 189 11.13 14.02 -11.73
C PRO A 189 9.67 14.27 -11.35
N ALA A 190 8.79 14.40 -12.34
CA ALA A 190 7.37 14.62 -12.14
C ALA A 190 6.69 13.52 -11.32
N ILE A 191 7.23 12.30 -11.26
CA ILE A 191 6.62 11.21 -10.47
C ILE A 191 6.69 11.47 -8.97
N LEU A 192 7.65 12.30 -8.50
CA LEU A 192 7.82 12.63 -7.08
C LEU A 192 6.64 13.39 -6.51
N LYS A 193 5.85 14.11 -7.33
CA LYS A 193 4.62 14.80 -6.89
C LYS A 193 3.57 13.84 -6.32
N TYR A 194 3.71 12.55 -6.60
CA TYR A 194 2.79 11.51 -6.16
C TYR A 194 3.24 10.77 -4.91
N GLU A 195 4.32 11.18 -4.25
CA GLU A 195 4.79 10.57 -2.99
C GLU A 195 3.63 10.39 -2.00
N LYS A 196 2.85 11.45 -1.77
CA LYS A 196 1.70 11.49 -0.84
C LYS A 196 0.34 11.22 -1.50
N ALA A 197 0.32 10.79 -2.76
CA ALA A 197 -0.94 10.58 -3.49
C ALA A 197 -1.78 9.47 -2.85
N GLN A 198 -3.05 9.78 -2.57
CA GLN A 198 -4.05 8.82 -2.07
C GLN A 198 -4.87 8.26 -3.23
N TYR A 199 -5.21 6.97 -3.14
CA TYR A 199 -6.10 6.30 -4.08
C TYR A 199 -7.42 7.06 -4.24
N GLY A 200 -7.91 7.17 -5.48
CA GLY A 200 -9.17 7.83 -5.80
C GLY A 200 -9.18 9.36 -5.64
N LYS A 201 -8.12 9.98 -5.10
CA LYS A 201 -7.99 11.44 -4.99
C LYS A 201 -7.05 12.04 -6.02
N ALA A 202 -6.03 11.29 -6.44
CA ALA A 202 -5.13 11.73 -7.50
C ALA A 202 -5.76 11.53 -8.88
N ASP A 203 -5.50 12.47 -9.80
CA ASP A 203 -5.80 12.28 -11.22
C ASP A 203 -4.91 11.17 -11.79
N LEU A 204 -5.49 9.97 -11.92
CA LEU A 204 -4.82 8.78 -12.41
C LEU A 204 -4.31 8.96 -13.85
N GLY A 205 -5.03 9.69 -14.70
CA GLY A 205 -4.60 9.92 -16.08
C GLY A 205 -3.33 10.77 -16.15
N SER A 206 -3.25 11.80 -15.30
CA SER A 206 -2.02 12.60 -15.17
C SER A 206 -0.90 11.76 -14.58
N MET A 207 -1.17 10.96 -13.54
CA MET A 207 -0.16 10.07 -12.96
C MET A 207 0.44 9.12 -13.99
N ILE A 208 -0.40 8.48 -14.79
CA ILE A 208 0.05 7.58 -15.86
C ILE A 208 0.99 8.33 -16.83
N ARG A 209 0.61 9.55 -17.25
CA ARG A 209 1.45 10.38 -18.13
C ARG A 209 2.80 10.71 -17.52
N ASP A 210 2.84 11.15 -16.27
CA ASP A 210 4.11 11.53 -15.63
C ASP A 210 5.01 10.33 -15.38
N PHE A 211 4.45 9.15 -15.06
CA PHE A 211 5.23 7.94 -14.85
C PHE A 211 5.78 7.37 -16.15
N LEU A 212 4.94 7.27 -17.19
CA LEU A 212 5.34 6.65 -18.45
C LEU A 212 6.13 7.60 -19.35
N ASP A 213 5.93 8.93 -19.21
CA ASP A 213 6.70 9.97 -19.91
C ASP A 213 6.80 9.66 -21.41
N PHE A 214 5.61 9.56 -22.01
CA PHE A 214 5.38 9.06 -23.37
C PHE A 214 6.22 9.78 -24.44
N ASP A 215 6.50 11.07 -24.24
CA ASP A 215 7.28 11.89 -25.18
C ASP A 215 8.74 11.43 -25.31
N ARG A 216 9.23 10.61 -24.36
CA ARG A 216 10.58 10.04 -24.38
C ARG A 216 10.63 8.56 -24.76
N GLU A 217 9.49 7.98 -25.09
CA GLU A 217 9.38 6.57 -25.46
C GLU A 217 9.29 6.41 -26.98
N GLN A 218 9.74 5.25 -27.48
CA GLN A 218 9.83 5.00 -28.92
C GLN A 218 8.56 4.35 -29.49
N GLU A 219 7.75 3.76 -28.61
CA GLU A 219 6.52 3.07 -28.93
C GLU A 219 5.45 4.04 -29.41
N VAL A 220 4.52 3.51 -30.20
CA VAL A 220 3.38 4.28 -30.67
C VAL A 220 2.28 4.25 -29.62
N PHE A 221 1.84 5.44 -29.20
CA PHE A 221 0.74 5.61 -28.26
C PHE A 221 -0.44 6.34 -28.93
N TYR A 222 -1.63 5.79 -28.77
CA TYR A 222 -2.88 6.39 -29.21
C TYR A 222 -3.66 6.91 -28.00
N PHE A 223 -3.93 8.21 -27.98
CA PHE A 223 -4.72 8.89 -26.95
C PHE A 223 -6.07 9.41 -27.47
N ASP A 224 -6.14 9.70 -28.78
CA ASP A 224 -7.36 10.10 -29.47
C ASP A 224 -7.90 8.93 -30.30
N PHE A 225 -8.89 8.25 -29.74
CA PHE A 225 -9.52 7.08 -30.37
C PHE A 225 -10.51 7.47 -31.48
N ILE A 226 -10.84 8.76 -31.63
CA ILE A 226 -11.69 9.25 -32.72
C ILE A 226 -10.87 9.35 -34.00
N SER A 227 -9.64 9.87 -33.90
CA SER A 227 -8.72 9.99 -35.04
C SER A 227 -7.92 8.71 -35.33
N MET A 228 -7.85 7.77 -34.37
CA MET A 228 -7.21 6.46 -34.57
C MET A 228 -7.85 5.69 -35.74
N ARG A 229 -7.02 5.05 -36.59
CA ARG A 229 -7.51 4.19 -37.67
C ARG A 229 -8.42 3.08 -37.13
N GLY A 230 -9.65 3.01 -37.64
CA GLY A 230 -10.67 2.08 -37.14
C GLY A 230 -10.25 0.60 -37.16
N GLU A 231 -9.43 0.18 -38.13
CA GLU A 231 -8.86 -1.17 -38.18
C GLU A 231 -7.94 -1.46 -36.98
N LEU A 232 -7.06 -0.52 -36.63
CA LEU A 232 -6.15 -0.68 -35.49
C LEU A 232 -6.92 -0.74 -34.17
N LEU A 233 -7.90 0.13 -33.99
CA LEU A 233 -8.76 0.13 -32.81
C LEU A 233 -9.54 -1.20 -32.72
N SER A 234 -10.09 -1.67 -33.85
CA SER A 234 -10.76 -2.98 -33.91
C SER A 234 -9.81 -4.12 -33.53
N ASN A 235 -8.56 -4.08 -34.02
CA ASN A 235 -7.55 -5.08 -33.68
C ASN A 235 -7.21 -5.05 -32.19
N ALA A 236 -7.01 -3.88 -31.59
CA ALA A 236 -6.74 -3.73 -30.16
C ALA A 236 -7.87 -4.34 -29.31
N CYS A 237 -9.12 -3.96 -29.59
CA CYS A 237 -10.28 -4.44 -28.83
C CYS A 237 -10.50 -5.95 -28.98
N LYS A 238 -10.25 -6.52 -30.17
CA LYS A 238 -10.35 -7.97 -30.39
C LYS A 238 -9.19 -8.75 -29.79
N SER A 239 -8.02 -8.12 -29.64
CA SER A 239 -6.78 -8.83 -29.32
C SER A 239 -6.38 -8.74 -27.86
N PHE A 240 -6.57 -7.60 -27.19
CA PHE A 240 -6.15 -7.42 -25.80
C PHE A 240 -6.98 -6.43 -24.98
N LEU A 241 -7.66 -5.46 -25.60
CA LEU A 241 -8.43 -4.43 -24.90
C LEU A 241 -9.93 -4.78 -24.83
N PHE A 242 -10.27 -5.73 -23.97
CA PHE A 242 -11.67 -6.13 -23.70
C PHE A 242 -12.24 -5.38 -22.48
N ALA A 243 -12.13 -4.05 -22.50
CA ALA A 243 -12.62 -3.17 -21.45
C ALA A 243 -14.16 -3.11 -21.42
N GLU A 244 -14.73 -2.85 -20.24
CA GLU A 244 -16.18 -2.67 -20.10
C GLU A 244 -16.63 -1.32 -20.68
N ARG A 245 -17.92 -1.19 -21.04
CA ARG A 245 -18.46 0.02 -21.69
C ARG A 245 -18.26 1.33 -20.90
N GLN A 246 -18.17 1.24 -19.57
CA GLN A 246 -17.99 2.41 -18.70
C GLN A 246 -16.53 2.65 -18.30
N GLU A 247 -15.62 1.78 -18.73
CA GLU A 247 -14.21 1.84 -18.38
C GLU A 247 -13.49 2.86 -19.26
N LYS A 248 -12.83 3.83 -18.62
CA LYS A 248 -12.15 4.91 -19.34
C LYS A 248 -10.76 4.44 -19.75
N VAL A 249 -10.55 4.26 -21.04
CA VAL A 249 -9.23 3.95 -21.61
C VAL A 249 -8.39 5.24 -21.65
N PHE A 250 -7.18 5.22 -21.10
CA PHE A 250 -6.28 6.37 -21.13
C PHE A 250 -5.44 6.42 -22.40
N PHE A 251 -4.94 5.26 -22.84
CA PHE A 251 -4.18 5.12 -24.08
C PHE A 251 -4.17 3.67 -24.56
N ILE A 252 -3.78 3.48 -25.82
CA ILE A 252 -3.41 2.19 -26.40
C ILE A 252 -1.98 2.31 -26.91
N SER A 253 -1.12 1.36 -26.56
CA SER A 253 0.24 1.24 -27.11
C SER A 253 0.32 0.03 -28.03
N ASP A 254 0.81 0.23 -29.26
CA ASP A 254 1.03 -0.83 -30.23
C ASP A 254 2.46 -1.38 -30.13
N LEU A 255 2.57 -2.65 -29.78
CA LEU A 255 3.84 -3.37 -29.69
C LEU A 255 4.02 -4.37 -30.85
N SER A 256 3.10 -4.37 -31.83
CA SER A 256 3.17 -5.27 -32.97
C SER A 256 4.32 -4.87 -33.89
N LEU A 257 5.16 -5.82 -34.31
CA LEU A 257 6.29 -5.57 -35.22
C LEU A 257 5.91 -4.85 -36.53
N LYS A 258 4.67 -5.05 -37.02
CA LYS A 258 4.15 -4.44 -38.25
C LYS A 258 3.16 -3.29 -38.00
N GLY A 259 3.04 -2.80 -36.77
CA GLY A 259 2.11 -1.70 -36.43
C GLY A 259 0.63 -2.06 -36.68
N THR A 260 0.23 -3.29 -36.35
CA THR A 260 -1.13 -3.82 -36.57
C THR A 260 -2.04 -3.69 -35.35
N CYS A 261 -1.51 -3.29 -34.20
CA CYS A 261 -2.21 -3.20 -32.93
C CYS A 261 -2.87 -4.51 -32.45
N LYS A 262 -2.32 -5.66 -32.85
CA LYS A 262 -2.75 -6.99 -32.37
C LYS A 262 -1.99 -7.44 -31.12
N GLU A 263 -0.85 -6.82 -30.88
CA GLU A 263 0.00 -6.94 -29.69
C GLU A 263 0.21 -5.55 -29.13
N GLY A 264 0.26 -5.42 -27.82
CA GLY A 264 0.22 -4.11 -27.19
C GLY A 264 -0.23 -4.13 -25.75
N PHE A 265 -0.40 -2.93 -25.20
CA PHE A 265 -1.00 -2.76 -23.88
C PHE A 265 -1.79 -1.47 -23.80
N ALA A 266 -2.72 -1.43 -22.85
CA ALA A 266 -3.57 -0.28 -22.58
C ALA A 266 -3.80 -0.20 -21.08
N LEU A 267 -3.80 1.03 -20.55
CA LEU A 267 -4.21 1.31 -19.19
C LEU A 267 -5.55 2.02 -19.21
N THR A 268 -6.40 1.63 -18.28
CA THR A 268 -7.70 2.25 -18.02
C THR A 268 -7.72 2.84 -16.62
N ASP A 269 -8.86 3.39 -16.21
CA ASP A 269 -9.14 3.79 -14.84
C ASP A 269 -9.29 2.61 -13.87
N GLN A 270 -9.36 1.37 -14.35
CA GLN A 270 -9.54 0.18 -13.50
C GLN A 270 -8.43 -0.87 -13.61
N ALA A 271 -7.79 -1.02 -14.75
CA ALA A 271 -6.93 -2.15 -15.05
C ALA A 271 -5.85 -1.84 -16.09
N ILE A 272 -4.85 -2.71 -16.10
CA ILE A 272 -3.95 -2.89 -17.24
C ILE A 272 -4.43 -4.06 -18.09
N TYR A 273 -4.44 -3.86 -19.40
CA TYR A 273 -4.70 -4.86 -20.44
C TYR A 273 -3.47 -5.00 -21.29
N TRP A 274 -3.07 -6.21 -21.63
CA TRP A 274 -1.93 -6.40 -22.51
C TRP A 274 -1.95 -7.74 -23.23
N ARG A 275 -1.20 -7.80 -24.32
CA ARG A 275 -0.80 -9.02 -25.00
C ARG A 275 0.63 -8.82 -25.48
N ALA A 276 1.55 -9.53 -24.83
CA ALA A 276 2.93 -9.59 -25.29
C ALA A 276 3.04 -10.41 -26.58
N PRO A 277 4.09 -10.19 -27.40
CA PRO A 277 4.33 -10.99 -28.59
C PRO A 277 4.35 -12.49 -28.28
N PHE A 278 3.60 -13.26 -29.06
CA PHE A 278 3.43 -14.71 -28.90
C PHE A 278 2.80 -15.19 -27.57
N ASP A 279 2.28 -14.28 -26.72
CA ASP A 279 1.53 -14.64 -25.52
C ASP A 279 0.01 -14.41 -25.74
N LYS A 280 -0.78 -14.91 -24.79
CA LYS A 280 -2.22 -14.66 -24.72
C LYS A 280 -2.51 -13.29 -24.13
N ALA A 281 -3.71 -12.80 -24.46
CA ALA A 281 -4.25 -11.58 -23.88
C ALA A 281 -4.47 -11.72 -22.37
N ARG A 282 -4.25 -10.62 -21.63
CA ARG A 282 -4.36 -10.58 -20.18
C ARG A 282 -4.95 -9.25 -19.71
N LYS A 283 -5.57 -9.33 -18.54
CA LYS A 283 -6.12 -8.21 -17.76
C LYS A 283 -5.67 -8.37 -16.32
N CYS A 284 -5.32 -7.27 -15.67
CA CYS A 284 -5.14 -7.23 -14.23
C CYS A 284 -5.74 -5.93 -13.69
N ALA A 285 -6.79 -6.03 -12.88
CA ALA A 285 -7.32 -4.87 -12.18
C ALA A 285 -6.28 -4.36 -11.17
N TYR A 286 -6.17 -3.04 -10.98
CA TYR A 286 -5.15 -2.48 -10.09
C TYR A 286 -5.27 -3.01 -8.66
N LYS A 287 -6.50 -3.22 -8.18
CA LYS A 287 -6.82 -3.81 -6.88
C LYS A 287 -6.43 -5.29 -6.74
N GLU A 288 -6.18 -5.98 -7.85
CA GLU A 288 -5.84 -7.41 -7.92
C GLU A 288 -4.34 -7.62 -8.16
N ILE A 289 -3.57 -6.56 -8.37
CA ILE A 289 -2.11 -6.66 -8.40
C ILE A 289 -1.68 -7.18 -7.03
N ARG A 290 -0.87 -8.23 -7.01
CA ARG A 290 -0.26 -8.83 -5.82
C ARG A 290 1.25 -8.68 -5.85
N GLU A 291 1.81 -8.72 -7.05
CA GLU A 291 3.24 -8.65 -7.26
C GLU A 291 3.56 -8.07 -8.64
N VAL A 292 4.58 -7.22 -8.69
CA VAL A 292 5.21 -6.78 -9.93
C VAL A 292 6.72 -6.93 -9.76
N LYS A 293 7.33 -7.80 -10.58
CA LYS A 293 8.76 -8.14 -10.50
C LYS A 293 9.47 -7.72 -11.76
N LYS A 294 10.65 -7.13 -11.61
CA LYS A 294 11.56 -6.86 -12.71
C LYS A 294 12.44 -8.07 -12.95
N HIS A 295 12.72 -8.32 -14.22
CA HIS A 295 13.76 -9.21 -14.70
C HIS A 295 14.70 -8.40 -15.61
N LYS A 296 15.64 -9.06 -16.30
CA LYS A 296 16.64 -8.37 -17.11
C LYS A 296 16.01 -7.38 -18.10
N ASP A 297 15.14 -7.88 -18.97
CA ASP A 297 14.57 -7.11 -20.09
C ASP A 297 13.03 -7.09 -20.10
N TRP A 298 12.39 -7.57 -19.03
CA TRP A 298 10.93 -7.68 -18.92
C TRP A 298 10.48 -7.55 -17.48
N ILE A 299 9.17 -7.46 -17.27
CA ILE A 299 8.56 -7.54 -15.94
C ILE A 299 7.53 -8.67 -15.92
N THR A 300 7.15 -9.09 -14.72
CA THR A 300 5.97 -9.91 -14.51
C THR A 300 4.96 -9.18 -13.63
N ILE A 301 3.69 -9.28 -13.99
CA ILE A 301 2.55 -8.77 -13.22
C ILE A 301 1.75 -10.00 -12.78
N ASN A 302 1.72 -10.31 -11.49
CA ASN A 302 1.15 -11.56 -10.96
C ASN A 302 1.67 -12.81 -11.69
N ASN A 303 3.00 -12.92 -11.88
CA ASN A 303 3.68 -13.98 -12.63
C ASN A 303 3.32 -14.07 -14.12
N HIS A 304 2.67 -13.04 -14.68
CA HIS A 304 2.38 -12.97 -16.10
C HIS A 304 3.35 -12.03 -16.80
N PHE A 305 3.94 -12.52 -17.89
CA PHE A 305 4.95 -11.82 -18.66
C PHE A 305 4.42 -10.52 -19.28
N PHE A 306 5.22 -9.47 -19.21
CA PHE A 306 5.03 -8.21 -19.92
C PHE A 306 6.39 -7.68 -20.36
N THR A 307 6.48 -7.22 -21.62
CA THR A 307 7.62 -6.42 -22.07
C THR A 307 7.20 -5.45 -23.17
N ALA A 308 7.78 -4.25 -23.16
CA ALA A 308 7.76 -3.27 -24.25
C ALA A 308 9.20 -2.90 -24.62
N ASN A 309 9.84 -2.07 -23.80
CA ASN A 309 11.27 -1.77 -23.84
C ASN A 309 11.81 -1.58 -22.41
N PRO A 310 13.14 -1.56 -22.17
CA PRO A 310 13.72 -1.42 -20.83
C PRO A 310 13.24 -0.18 -20.04
N SER A 311 13.08 0.97 -20.71
CA SER A 311 12.58 2.22 -20.12
C SER A 311 11.12 2.09 -19.68
N LEU A 312 10.22 1.75 -20.61
CA LEU A 312 8.80 1.53 -20.32
C LEU A 312 8.58 0.46 -19.26
N ASN A 313 9.35 -0.63 -19.30
CA ASN A 313 9.23 -1.72 -18.34
C ASN A 313 9.51 -1.23 -16.91
N LEU A 314 10.57 -0.42 -16.71
CA LEU A 314 10.88 0.14 -15.39
C LEU A 314 9.85 1.21 -14.96
N LYS A 315 9.45 2.09 -15.88
CA LYS A 315 8.45 3.12 -15.61
C LYS A 315 7.09 2.52 -15.24
N LEU A 316 6.66 1.48 -15.97
CA LEU A 316 5.45 0.73 -15.69
C LEU A 316 5.55 -0.06 -14.38
N LEU A 317 6.69 -0.69 -14.09
CA LEU A 317 6.95 -1.34 -12.80
C LEU A 317 6.70 -0.36 -11.64
N LYS A 318 7.30 0.84 -11.70
CA LYS A 318 7.15 1.86 -10.66
C LYS A 318 5.70 2.36 -10.55
N LEU A 319 5.04 2.62 -11.68
CA LEU A 319 3.62 2.99 -11.71
C LEU A 319 2.77 1.90 -11.04
N LEU A 320 2.90 0.64 -11.45
CA LEU A 320 2.10 -0.45 -10.93
C LEU A 320 2.41 -0.73 -9.46
N LYS A 321 3.66 -0.63 -9.00
CA LYS A 321 4.00 -0.70 -7.56
C LYS A 321 3.33 0.43 -6.78
N LYS A 322 3.23 1.64 -7.35
CA LYS A 322 2.51 2.76 -6.74
C LYS A 322 1.00 2.49 -6.66
N LEU A 323 0.40 2.00 -7.74
CA LEU A 323 -1.02 1.62 -7.79
C LEU A 323 -1.33 0.41 -6.91
N TYR A 324 -0.38 -0.52 -6.73
CA TYR A 324 -0.51 -1.66 -5.81
C TYR A 324 -0.43 -1.22 -4.35
N GLY A 325 0.57 -0.42 -3.98
CA GLY A 325 0.76 0.11 -2.63
C GLY A 325 -0.38 1.02 -2.17
N TRP A 326 -1.21 1.50 -3.09
CA TRP A 326 -2.48 2.16 -2.79
C TRP A 326 -3.55 1.24 -2.17
N HIS A 327 -3.49 -0.07 -2.43
CA HIS A 327 -4.51 -1.02 -2.02
C HIS A 327 -4.12 -1.88 -0.79
N GLN A 328 -2.89 -1.74 -0.26
CA GLN A 328 -2.43 -2.56 0.87
C GLN A 328 -2.37 -1.78 2.21
N PRO A 329 -3.06 -2.24 3.27
CA PRO A 329 -2.47 -2.23 4.61
C PRO A 329 -1.30 -3.22 4.61
N VAL A 330 -0.16 -2.83 5.19
CA VAL A 330 1.11 -3.57 5.17
C VAL A 330 0.98 -4.90 5.90
N TYR A 331 0.49 -5.94 5.21
CA TYR A 331 0.49 -7.32 5.70
C TYR A 331 0.66 -8.26 4.52
N VAL A 332 1.90 -8.56 4.19
CA VAL A 332 2.25 -9.68 3.32
C VAL A 332 2.56 -10.87 4.23
N LYS A 333 1.61 -11.79 4.37
CA LYS A 333 1.89 -13.15 4.82
C LYS A 333 2.83 -13.81 3.80
N LYS A 334 4.00 -14.30 4.25
CA LYS A 334 4.68 -15.41 3.59
C LYS A 334 3.87 -16.68 3.86
N GLU A 335 3.12 -17.16 2.88
CA GLU A 335 2.67 -18.55 2.77
C GLU A 335 2.76 -18.93 1.29
N ALA A 336 3.98 -19.22 0.82
CA ALA A 336 4.25 -19.91 -0.44
C ALA A 336 5.71 -20.37 -0.47
N GLU A 337 6.07 -21.35 0.37
CA GLU A 337 7.27 -22.18 0.10
C GLU A 337 7.27 -23.56 0.78
N GLU A 338 6.42 -23.81 1.78
CA GLU A 338 6.27 -25.15 2.36
C GLU A 338 4.99 -25.85 1.90
N MET A 339 4.95 -26.25 0.64
CA MET A 339 4.06 -27.35 0.22
C MET A 339 4.62 -28.09 -1.00
N LYS A 340 5.92 -28.39 -0.96
CA LYS A 340 6.55 -29.48 -1.73
C LYS A 340 7.76 -29.99 -0.93
N ALA A 341 7.49 -30.83 0.06
CA ALA A 341 8.44 -31.80 0.61
C ALA A 341 7.70 -33.11 0.81
#